data_AF-A0AAP2RD87-F1
#
_entry.id   AF-A0AAP2RD87-F1
#
_cell.length_a   1.000
_cell.length_b   1.000
_cell.length_c   1.000
_cell.angle_alpha   90.00
_cell.angle_beta   90.00
_cell.angle_gamma   90.00
#
_symmetry.space_group_name_H-M   'P 1'
#
loop_
_entity.id
_entity.type
_entity.pdbx_description
1 polymer ?
#
loop_
_entity_poly.entity_id
_entity_poly.type
_entity_poly.pdbx_seq_one_letter_code
_entity_poly.pdbx_strand_id
1 'polypeptide(L)'
;MNLSKPFNQLIRKPLLLIALLLLLSQVFSIYTSSMPLTDAGGTGLKRDVNVIYIYSKSCFNCEQSEPVIRQTIEESQKSTGIRINLKETDFHSPEGMEYVRKFGISSVPAIIIDNHTVIRFEDFGGDTRELKEILKSKLGEAIKYKPPLEMERTVERIENERDIIRVQTCITNIGNEPLRINLSGGICEGVKIVSGDGSWSGTILPGERHCVTCNVTIDNNVKYLPAQVIEYIDSDGKQTIICPETPTMLIKKLSAITVFLAGLAAGVNPCLLAIMVFIATATLSSKGSHGEILIRILSFCAGLLVVYILMGIGFLTLLEYIPSFEEMIRTALIVILGLLSLWEFYDAYETYKYGSRDSVFKQFLRKFKPFYNKFHVIANFILGLVFGLIKMPCVGGIYIAILGAMIYTKDTGSLLAYLLIYNMGVILPLLFIGLIITLGMKPEKVDEFRHKHRVKIKVFTGIVLALLASAFLLGYL
;
A
#
# COMPACT_ATOMS: atom_id res chain seq x y z
N MET A 1 -13.60 9.30 -48.49
CA MET A 1 -14.45 8.38 -47.68
C MET A 1 -14.31 8.73 -46.20
N ASN A 2 -15.39 9.18 -45.58
CA ASN A 2 -15.43 9.72 -44.21
C ASN A 2 -15.48 8.59 -43.17
N LEU A 3 -14.33 8.20 -42.62
CA LEU A 3 -14.21 7.18 -41.55
C LEU A 3 -14.43 7.76 -40.13
N SER A 4 -14.75 9.05 -39.98
CA SER A 4 -14.90 9.71 -38.67
C SER A 4 -16.29 9.59 -38.04
N LYS A 5 -17.31 9.20 -38.80
CA LYS A 5 -18.70 9.11 -38.31
C LYS A 5 -19.03 7.86 -37.48
N PRO A 6 -18.52 6.63 -37.74
CA PRO A 6 -18.91 5.47 -36.94
C PRO A 6 -18.22 5.41 -35.57
N PHE A 7 -17.02 5.99 -35.41
CA PHE A 7 -16.30 5.99 -34.12
C PHE A 7 -16.95 6.91 -33.07
N ASN A 8 -17.64 7.97 -33.51
CA ASN A 8 -18.28 8.97 -32.64
C ASN A 8 -19.63 8.52 -32.04
N GLN A 9 -20.25 7.44 -32.55
CA GLN A 9 -21.49 6.89 -31.98
C GLN A 9 -21.24 5.78 -30.94
N LEU A 10 -20.09 5.10 -30.99
CA LEU A 10 -19.76 3.99 -30.09
C LEU A 10 -19.41 4.44 -28.64
N ILE A 11 -19.05 5.71 -28.45
CA ILE A 11 -18.58 6.27 -27.17
C ILE A 11 -19.72 6.89 -26.32
N ARG A 12 -20.90 7.07 -26.91
CA ARG A 12 -21.87 8.10 -26.48
C ARG A 12 -22.70 7.79 -25.22
N LYS A 13 -22.84 6.52 -24.86
CA LYS A 13 -23.57 6.05 -23.66
C LYS A 13 -22.82 4.97 -22.89
N PRO A 14 -22.19 3.95 -23.51
CA PRO A 14 -21.57 2.90 -22.74
C PRO A 14 -20.31 3.40 -22.03
N LEU A 15 -19.50 4.31 -22.60
CA LEU A 15 -18.26 4.74 -21.95
C LEU A 15 -18.48 5.62 -20.71
N LEU A 16 -19.48 6.50 -20.77
CA LEU A 16 -19.90 7.35 -19.66
C LEU A 16 -20.63 6.54 -18.59
N LEU A 17 -21.43 5.55 -19.01
CA LEU A 17 -22.06 4.58 -18.12
C LEU A 17 -21.04 3.64 -17.49
N ILE A 18 -20.01 3.20 -18.22
CA ILE A 18 -18.89 2.38 -17.72
C ILE A 18 -18.04 3.20 -16.77
N ALA A 19 -17.74 4.47 -17.06
CA ALA A 19 -17.06 5.35 -16.12
C ALA A 19 -17.89 5.58 -14.86
N LEU A 20 -19.21 5.78 -14.99
CA LEU A 20 -20.14 5.92 -13.87
C LEU A 20 -20.31 4.61 -13.09
N LEU A 21 -20.29 3.45 -13.76
CA LEU A 21 -20.38 2.11 -13.14
C LEU A 21 -19.06 1.71 -12.48
N LEU A 22 -17.92 2.07 -13.06
CA LEU A 22 -16.61 1.97 -12.43
C LEU A 22 -16.55 2.91 -11.22
N LEU A 23 -17.09 4.12 -11.31
CA LEU A 23 -17.19 5.02 -10.16
C LEU A 23 -18.16 4.52 -9.10
N LEU A 24 -19.32 3.98 -9.48
CA LEU A 24 -20.24 3.37 -8.53
C LEU A 24 -19.64 2.13 -7.92
N SER A 25 -18.85 1.34 -8.65
CA SER A 25 -18.10 0.22 -8.08
C SER A 25 -16.96 0.69 -7.18
N GLN A 26 -16.28 1.79 -7.51
CA GLN A 26 -15.19 2.35 -6.71
C GLN A 26 -15.73 3.01 -5.44
N VAL A 27 -16.80 3.79 -5.53
CA VAL A 27 -17.51 4.39 -4.40
C VAL A 27 -18.18 3.31 -3.56
N PHE A 28 -18.77 2.26 -4.17
CA PHE A 28 -19.31 1.12 -3.43
C PHE A 28 -18.19 0.30 -2.77
N SER A 29 -17.05 0.08 -3.43
CA SER A 29 -15.87 -0.55 -2.81
C SER A 29 -15.32 0.29 -1.66
N ILE A 30 -15.15 1.59 -1.84
CA ILE A 30 -14.77 2.55 -0.79
C ILE A 30 -15.81 2.57 0.33
N TYR A 31 -17.11 2.48 0.01
CA TYR A 31 -18.18 2.44 1.01
C TYR A 31 -18.14 1.13 1.81
N THR A 32 -17.90 0.00 1.14
CA THR A 32 -17.71 -1.31 1.79
C THR A 32 -16.40 -1.40 2.57
N SER A 33 -15.34 -0.67 2.20
CA SER A 33 -14.11 -0.55 3.00
C SER A 33 -14.13 0.60 4.01
N SER A 34 -15.12 1.50 3.95
CA SER A 34 -15.36 2.57 4.93
C SER A 34 -16.35 2.18 6.03
N MET A 35 -16.96 0.99 5.97
CA MET A 35 -17.34 0.31 7.20
C MET A 35 -16.07 0.16 8.03
N PRO A 36 -16.09 0.50 9.33
CA PRO A 36 -14.87 0.58 10.11
C PRO A 36 -14.23 -0.81 10.19
N LEU A 37 -13.24 -1.05 9.34
CA LEU A 37 -12.14 -1.94 9.67
C LEU A 37 -11.31 -1.18 10.70
N THR A 38 -11.77 -1.26 11.95
CA THR A 38 -10.92 -1.03 13.11
C THR A 38 -9.64 -1.85 12.94
N ASP A 39 -8.52 -1.13 12.92
CA ASP A 39 -7.14 -1.61 12.96
C ASP A 39 -6.73 -2.71 11.96
N ALA A 40 -6.24 -2.27 10.81
CA ALA A 40 -5.28 -3.03 10.02
C ALA A 40 -4.10 -2.14 9.59
N GLY A 41 -3.60 -1.33 10.52
CA GLY A 41 -2.44 -0.46 10.33
C GLY A 41 -1.57 -0.38 11.58
N GLY A 42 -1.51 -1.48 12.33
CA GLY A 42 -0.47 -1.71 13.31
C GLY A 42 0.51 -2.72 12.72
N THR A 43 1.79 -2.54 12.99
CA THR A 43 2.75 -3.62 13.24
C THR A 43 2.31 -4.48 14.45
N GLY A 44 1.00 -4.71 14.58
CA GLY A 44 0.38 -5.52 15.60
C GLY A 44 0.56 -6.95 15.17
N LEU A 45 1.38 -7.65 15.93
CA LEU A 45 1.39 -9.10 16.01
C LEU A 45 -0.06 -9.63 15.94
N LYS A 46 -0.44 -10.22 14.81
CA LYS A 46 -1.74 -10.87 14.68
C LYS A 46 -1.65 -12.20 15.41
N ARG A 47 -2.16 -12.20 16.63
CA ARG A 47 -2.30 -13.41 17.45
C ARG A 47 -3.47 -14.22 16.94
N ASP A 48 -3.27 -15.52 16.79
CA ASP A 48 -4.37 -16.45 16.56
C ASP A 48 -5.03 -16.77 17.89
N VAL A 49 -6.37 -16.88 17.91
CA VAL A 49 -7.12 -17.33 19.09
C VAL A 49 -7.38 -18.82 18.94
N ASN A 50 -6.96 -19.62 19.92
CA ASN A 50 -7.17 -21.07 19.91
C ASN A 50 -8.43 -21.41 20.72
N VAL A 51 -9.37 -22.10 20.08
CA VAL A 51 -10.61 -22.55 20.71
C VAL A 51 -10.64 -24.07 20.69
N ILE A 52 -10.73 -24.69 21.86
CA ILE A 52 -10.85 -26.14 22.01
C ILE A 52 -12.28 -26.44 22.43
N TYR A 53 -13.00 -27.19 21.59
CA TYR A 53 -14.32 -27.69 21.87
C TYR A 53 -14.26 -29.14 22.36
N ILE A 54 -14.62 -29.37 23.62
CA ILE A 54 -14.66 -30.70 24.23
C ILE A 54 -16.10 -31.22 24.16
N TYR A 55 -16.26 -32.37 23.50
CA TYR A 55 -17.56 -32.98 23.23
C TYR A 55 -17.55 -34.49 23.47
N SER A 56 -18.73 -35.09 23.47
CA SER A 56 -18.89 -36.55 23.45
C SER A 56 -19.90 -36.93 22.38
N LYS A 57 -19.66 -38.02 21.66
CA LYS A 57 -20.59 -38.49 20.61
C LYS A 57 -22.00 -38.83 21.13
N SER A 58 -22.13 -39.12 22.43
CA SER A 58 -23.41 -39.46 23.07
C SER A 58 -24.09 -38.25 23.75
N CYS A 59 -23.60 -37.05 23.52
CA CYS A 59 -24.05 -35.83 24.20
C CYS A 59 -25.01 -35.01 23.33
N PHE A 60 -26.29 -35.01 23.70
CA PHE A 60 -27.35 -34.25 23.00
C PHE A 60 -27.08 -32.73 22.99
N ASN A 61 -26.63 -32.17 24.12
CA ASN A 61 -26.31 -30.74 24.20
C ASN A 61 -25.09 -30.38 23.33
N CYS A 62 -24.21 -31.33 23.05
CA CYS A 62 -23.04 -31.13 22.21
C CYS A 62 -23.46 -30.99 20.75
N GLU A 63 -24.38 -31.84 20.27
CA GLU A 63 -24.97 -31.76 18.93
C GLU A 63 -25.66 -30.40 18.69
N GLN A 64 -26.29 -29.83 19.71
CA GLN A 64 -26.90 -28.49 19.62
C GLN A 64 -25.90 -27.34 19.71
N SER A 65 -24.83 -27.51 20.48
CA SER A 65 -23.83 -26.45 20.73
C SER A 65 -22.84 -26.28 19.57
N GLU A 66 -22.49 -27.38 18.89
CA GLU A 66 -21.52 -27.38 17.80
C GLU A 66 -21.82 -26.33 16.69
N PRO A 67 -23.03 -26.28 16.09
CA PRO A 67 -23.31 -25.31 15.03
C PRO A 67 -23.22 -23.86 15.52
N VAL A 68 -23.62 -23.61 16.78
CA VAL A 68 -23.57 -22.28 17.40
C VAL A 68 -22.13 -21.82 17.59
N ILE A 69 -21.25 -22.72 18.05
CA ILE A 69 -19.83 -22.44 18.24
C ILE A 69 -19.18 -22.12 16.89
N ARG A 70 -19.37 -22.97 15.87
CA ARG A 70 -18.84 -22.75 14.52
C ARG A 70 -19.30 -21.41 13.94
N GLN A 71 -20.61 -21.14 14.00
CA GLN A 71 -21.18 -19.90 13.49
C GLN A 71 -20.64 -18.67 14.22
N THR A 72 -20.53 -18.71 15.55
CA THR A 72 -20.04 -17.58 16.35
C THR A 72 -18.57 -17.30 16.05
N ILE A 73 -17.76 -18.34 15.87
CA ILE A 73 -16.36 -18.23 15.47
C ILE A 73 -16.26 -17.61 14.07
N GLU A 74 -17.01 -18.10 13.09
CA GLU A 74 -17.01 -17.52 11.74
C GLU A 74 -17.44 -16.05 11.71
N GLU A 75 -18.48 -15.69 12.47
CA GLU A 75 -18.93 -14.29 12.64
C GLU A 75 -17.82 -13.42 13.26
N SER A 76 -17.11 -13.96 14.25
CA SER A 76 -16.01 -13.27 14.95
C SER A 76 -14.78 -13.11 14.04
N GLN A 77 -14.42 -14.14 13.26
CA GLN A 77 -13.33 -14.06 12.29
C GLN A 77 -13.61 -13.03 11.18
N LYS A 78 -14.82 -13.01 10.63
CA LYS A 78 -15.21 -12.05 9.59
C LYS A 78 -15.24 -10.61 10.08
N SER A 79 -15.67 -10.39 11.32
CA SER A 79 -15.78 -9.05 11.90
C SER A 79 -14.44 -8.49 12.39
N THR A 80 -13.51 -9.34 12.85
CA THR A 80 -12.24 -8.90 13.44
C THR A 80 -11.03 -9.10 12.55
N GLY A 81 -11.12 -9.97 11.53
CA GLY A 81 -9.98 -10.32 10.66
C GLY A 81 -8.88 -11.13 11.35
N ILE A 82 -9.12 -11.61 12.58
CA ILE A 82 -8.23 -12.49 13.34
C ILE A 82 -8.56 -13.95 13.03
N ARG A 83 -7.54 -14.80 12.90
CA ARG A 83 -7.73 -16.23 12.69
C ARG A 83 -8.04 -16.91 14.03
N ILE A 84 -9.14 -17.66 14.07
CA ILE A 84 -9.55 -18.44 15.23
C ILE A 84 -9.41 -19.92 14.85
N ASN A 85 -8.59 -20.65 15.58
CA ASN A 85 -8.31 -22.07 15.33
C ASN A 85 -9.21 -22.92 16.23
N LEU A 86 -10.27 -23.48 15.66
CA LEU A 86 -11.15 -24.42 16.35
C LEU A 86 -10.57 -25.84 16.30
N LYS A 87 -10.33 -26.44 17.47
CA LYS A 87 -9.95 -27.84 17.64
C LYS A 87 -11.04 -28.58 18.40
N GLU A 88 -11.50 -29.70 17.86
CA GLU A 88 -12.55 -30.51 18.47
C GLU A 88 -11.94 -31.78 19.06
N THR A 89 -12.23 -32.03 20.34
CA THR A 89 -11.60 -33.10 21.10
C THR A 89 -12.66 -33.92 21.83
N ASP A 90 -12.64 -35.24 21.65
CA ASP A 90 -13.54 -36.14 22.36
C ASP A 90 -13.15 -36.23 23.84
N PHE A 91 -14.14 -36.10 24.73
CA PHE A 91 -14.00 -36.17 26.18
C PHE A 91 -13.28 -37.44 26.67
N HIS A 92 -13.46 -38.57 25.99
CA HIS A 92 -12.85 -39.86 26.36
C HIS A 92 -11.48 -40.09 25.73
N SER A 93 -11.04 -39.19 24.85
CA SER A 93 -9.71 -39.31 24.25
C SER A 93 -8.60 -39.01 25.28
N PRO A 94 -7.38 -39.58 25.12
CA PRO A 94 -6.26 -39.27 26.01
C PRO A 94 -5.98 -37.77 26.14
N GLU A 95 -6.07 -37.04 25.02
CA GLU A 95 -5.90 -35.58 24.97
C GLU A 95 -7.07 -34.84 25.64
N GLY A 96 -8.32 -35.28 25.41
CA GLY A 96 -9.49 -34.73 26.09
C GLY A 96 -9.42 -34.88 27.61
N MET A 97 -9.01 -36.06 28.09
CA MET A 97 -8.82 -36.36 29.52
C MET A 97 -7.69 -35.54 30.16
N GLU A 98 -6.71 -35.09 29.38
CA GLU A 98 -5.71 -34.13 29.85
C GLU A 98 -6.34 -32.77 30.11
N TYR A 99 -7.11 -32.23 29.15
CA TYR A 99 -7.82 -30.96 29.32
C TYR A 99 -8.84 -31.01 30.47
N VAL A 100 -9.60 -32.11 30.57
CA VAL A 100 -10.60 -32.31 31.63
C VAL A 100 -9.97 -32.23 33.02
N ARG A 101 -8.84 -32.91 33.22
CA ARG A 101 -8.09 -32.86 34.49
C ARG A 101 -7.48 -31.49 34.73
N LYS A 102 -6.92 -30.87 33.69
CA LYS A 102 -6.23 -29.58 33.78
C LYS A 102 -7.19 -28.43 34.13
N PHE A 103 -8.40 -28.43 33.58
CA PHE A 103 -9.38 -27.34 33.71
C PHE A 103 -10.55 -27.65 34.64
N GLY A 104 -10.55 -28.83 35.27
CA GLY A 104 -11.61 -29.26 36.19
C GLY A 104 -12.98 -29.31 35.51
N ILE A 105 -13.05 -29.95 34.34
CA ILE A 105 -14.28 -30.03 33.54
C ILE A 105 -15.10 -31.23 34.00
N SER A 106 -16.24 -30.98 34.63
CA SER A 106 -17.13 -32.03 35.16
C SER A 106 -18.11 -32.58 34.13
N SER A 107 -18.43 -31.80 33.10
CA SER A 107 -19.49 -32.11 32.14
C SER A 107 -19.14 -31.53 30.75
N VAL A 108 -19.80 -32.06 29.72
CA VAL A 108 -19.69 -31.57 28.33
C VAL A 108 -21.07 -31.11 27.83
N PRO A 109 -21.14 -30.15 26.89
CA PRO A 109 -20.04 -29.50 26.18
C PRO A 109 -19.25 -28.49 27.01
N ALA A 110 -17.94 -28.40 26.75
CA ALA A 110 -17.08 -27.37 27.33
C ALA A 110 -16.21 -26.73 26.23
N ILE A 111 -16.00 -25.42 26.33
CA ILE A 111 -15.18 -24.65 25.40
C ILE A 111 -14.02 -24.04 26.17
N ILE A 112 -12.80 -24.19 25.65
CA ILE A 112 -11.60 -23.58 26.21
C ILE A 112 -11.06 -22.59 25.18
N ILE A 113 -10.85 -21.34 25.58
CA ILE A 113 -10.27 -20.28 24.76
C ILE A 113 -8.88 -19.96 25.30
N ASP A 114 -7.88 -20.03 24.42
CA ASP A 114 -6.45 -19.76 24.69
C ASP A 114 -5.92 -20.46 25.96
N ASN A 115 -6.43 -21.67 26.22
CA ASN A 115 -5.98 -22.54 27.30
C ASN A 115 -6.01 -21.87 28.70
N HIS A 116 -6.93 -20.94 28.94
CA HIS A 116 -7.17 -20.33 30.26
C HIS A 116 -8.66 -20.03 30.51
N THR A 117 -9.37 -19.49 29.52
CA THR A 117 -10.79 -19.18 29.65
C THR A 117 -11.59 -20.43 29.36
N VAL A 118 -12.42 -20.86 30.31
CA VAL A 118 -13.25 -22.07 30.18
C VAL A 118 -14.72 -21.67 30.27
N ILE A 119 -15.49 -22.01 29.26
CA ILE A 119 -16.95 -21.95 29.24
C ILE A 119 -17.44 -23.37 29.48
N ARG A 120 -18.04 -23.61 30.64
CA ARG A 120 -18.58 -24.90 31.05
C ARG A 120 -20.04 -25.00 30.69
N PHE A 121 -20.56 -26.23 30.63
CA PHE A 121 -21.97 -26.46 30.40
C PHE A 121 -22.86 -25.76 31.44
N GLU A 122 -22.40 -25.70 32.69
CA GLU A 122 -23.12 -25.02 33.78
C GLU A 122 -23.27 -23.51 33.56
N ASP A 123 -22.43 -22.89 32.72
CA ASP A 123 -22.46 -21.44 32.46
C ASP A 123 -23.63 -21.02 31.55
N PHE A 124 -24.19 -21.95 30.77
CA PHE A 124 -25.30 -21.67 29.83
C PHE A 124 -26.45 -22.68 29.93
N GLY A 125 -26.32 -23.73 30.74
CA GLY A 125 -27.41 -24.69 31.04
C GLY A 125 -28.02 -25.40 29.84
N GLY A 126 -27.35 -25.40 28.68
CA GLY A 126 -27.89 -25.91 27.41
C GLY A 126 -28.64 -24.88 26.55
N ASP A 127 -28.76 -23.62 26.97
CA ASP A 127 -29.31 -22.56 26.13
C ASP A 127 -28.27 -22.11 25.08
N THR A 128 -28.58 -22.40 23.82
CA THR A 128 -27.75 -22.03 22.67
C THR A 128 -27.62 -20.52 22.45
N ARG A 129 -28.59 -19.71 22.87
CA ARG A 129 -28.51 -18.24 22.79
C ARG A 129 -27.54 -17.69 23.82
N GLU A 130 -27.62 -18.21 25.04
CA GLU A 130 -26.71 -17.83 26.13
C GLU A 130 -25.27 -18.25 25.79
N LEU A 131 -25.08 -19.47 25.28
CA LEU A 131 -23.81 -19.93 24.75
C LEU A 131 -23.22 -18.97 23.71
N LYS A 132 -24.04 -18.51 22.74
CA LYS A 132 -23.60 -17.56 21.71
C LYS A 132 -23.10 -16.25 22.32
N GLU A 133 -23.85 -15.67 23.26
CA GLU A 133 -23.47 -14.39 23.89
C GLU A 133 -22.22 -14.52 24.77
N ILE A 134 -22.12 -15.57 25.59
CA ILE A 134 -20.94 -15.83 26.42
C ILE A 134 -19.71 -16.05 25.53
N LEU A 135 -19.82 -16.92 24.51
CA LEU A 135 -18.72 -17.21 23.60
C LEU A 135 -18.27 -15.96 22.85
N LYS A 136 -19.21 -15.16 22.35
CA LYS A 136 -18.90 -13.90 21.65
C LYS A 136 -18.20 -12.90 22.57
N SER A 137 -18.66 -12.76 23.82
CA SER A 137 -18.05 -11.89 24.81
C SER A 137 -16.61 -12.32 25.13
N LYS A 138 -16.41 -13.61 25.40
CA LYS A 138 -15.09 -14.19 25.73
C LYS A 138 -14.12 -14.19 24.56
N LEU A 139 -14.59 -14.45 23.35
CA LEU A 139 -13.78 -14.24 22.15
C LEU A 139 -13.40 -12.77 21.99
N GLY A 140 -14.31 -11.83 22.26
CA GLY A 140 -14.03 -10.40 22.23
C GLY A 140 -12.95 -9.99 23.24
N GLU A 141 -12.94 -10.56 24.44
CA GLU A 141 -11.87 -10.38 25.44
C GLU A 141 -10.53 -10.94 24.96
N ALA A 142 -10.52 -12.19 24.46
CA ALA A 142 -9.32 -12.84 23.94
C ALA A 142 -8.72 -12.10 22.73
N ILE A 143 -9.57 -11.54 21.87
CA ILE A 143 -9.17 -10.73 20.71
C ILE A 143 -8.57 -9.39 21.13
N LYS A 144 -9.04 -8.79 22.22
CA LYS A 144 -8.53 -7.52 22.76
C LYS A 144 -7.24 -7.67 23.56
N TYR A 145 -6.87 -8.89 23.92
CA TYR A 145 -5.65 -9.16 24.67
C TYR A 145 -4.43 -8.66 23.89
N LYS A 146 -3.62 -7.82 24.55
CA LYS A 146 -2.38 -7.30 23.98
C LYS A 146 -1.20 -8.15 24.46
N PRO A 147 -0.43 -8.78 23.56
CA PRO A 147 0.74 -9.56 23.96
C PRO A 147 1.74 -8.73 24.78
N PRO A 148 2.31 -9.29 25.86
CA PRO A 148 3.34 -8.64 26.69
C PRO A 148 4.71 -8.65 26.02
N LEU A 149 4.76 -8.66 24.69
CA LEU A 149 5.99 -8.67 23.92
C LEU A 149 5.87 -7.78 22.70
N GLU A 150 6.96 -7.11 22.37
CA GLU A 150 7.16 -6.41 21.11
C GLU A 150 8.10 -7.20 20.23
N MET A 151 7.87 -7.16 18.93
CA MET A 151 8.70 -7.86 17.96
C MET A 151 9.10 -6.89 16.86
N GLU A 152 10.37 -6.97 16.49
CA GLU A 152 10.93 -6.22 15.37
C GLU A 152 11.59 -7.22 14.42
N ARG A 153 11.12 -7.29 13.18
CA ARG A 153 11.74 -8.11 12.13
C ARG A 153 12.44 -7.18 11.14
N THR A 154 13.76 -7.24 11.09
CA THR A 154 14.58 -6.50 10.14
C THR A 154 15.06 -7.44 9.06
N VAL A 155 15.05 -6.95 7.81
CA VAL A 155 15.53 -7.69 6.66
C VAL A 155 16.54 -6.81 5.95
N GLU A 156 17.80 -7.22 5.99
CA GLU A 156 18.92 -6.46 5.47
C GLU A 156 19.67 -7.29 4.43
N ARG A 157 20.15 -6.66 3.35
CA ARG A 157 20.96 -7.36 2.35
C ARG A 157 22.44 -7.24 2.71
N ILE A 158 23.19 -8.33 2.53
CA ILE A 158 24.65 -8.32 2.75
C ILE A 158 25.34 -7.83 1.48
N GLU A 159 26.06 -6.70 1.55
CA GLU A 159 26.65 -6.00 0.39
C GLU A 159 27.62 -6.86 -0.45
N ASN A 160 28.31 -7.81 0.18
CA ASN A 160 29.39 -8.59 -0.44
C ASN A 160 28.94 -9.94 -1.02
N GLU A 161 27.69 -10.36 -0.79
CA GLU A 161 27.19 -11.66 -1.23
C GLU A 161 25.93 -11.48 -2.08
N ARG A 162 26.08 -11.66 -3.39
CA ARG A 162 24.95 -11.61 -4.31
C ARG A 162 23.95 -12.71 -3.92
N ASP A 163 22.79 -12.26 -3.47
CA ASP A 163 21.56 -13.03 -3.21
C ASP A 163 21.41 -13.58 -1.79
N ILE A 164 22.30 -13.17 -0.87
CA ILE A 164 22.17 -13.47 0.56
C ILE A 164 21.51 -12.30 1.29
N ILE A 165 20.45 -12.61 2.02
CA ILE A 165 19.63 -11.69 2.80
C ILE A 165 19.73 -12.10 4.26
N ARG A 166 20.09 -11.16 5.13
CA ARG A 166 20.06 -11.31 6.57
C ARG A 166 18.67 -10.98 7.08
N VAL A 167 18.00 -11.96 7.67
CA VAL A 167 16.75 -11.78 8.38
C VAL A 167 17.06 -11.83 9.86
N GLN A 168 16.80 -10.73 10.56
CA GLN A 168 16.94 -10.65 12.01
C GLN A 168 15.56 -10.43 12.62
N THR A 169 15.28 -11.19 13.68
CA THR A 169 14.03 -11.14 14.43
C THR A 169 14.36 -10.90 15.88
N CYS A 170 13.97 -9.76 16.39
CA CYS A 170 14.13 -9.38 17.78
C CYS A 170 12.80 -9.46 18.50
N ILE A 171 12.81 -10.02 19.71
CA ILE A 171 11.68 -10.11 20.62
C ILE A 171 12.08 -9.39 21.90
N THR A 172 11.24 -8.46 22.34
CA THR A 172 11.41 -7.70 23.58
C THR A 172 10.26 -8.03 24.51
N ASN A 173 10.56 -8.45 25.73
CA ASN A 173 9.53 -8.63 26.76
C ASN A 173 9.19 -7.26 27.37
N ILE A 174 8.00 -6.75 27.07
CA ILE A 174 7.48 -5.49 27.62
C ILE A 174 6.54 -5.72 28.82
N GLY A 175 6.30 -6.98 29.17
CA GLY A 175 5.53 -7.38 30.35
C GLY A 175 6.36 -7.34 31.63
N ASN A 176 5.69 -7.67 32.73
CA ASN A 176 6.28 -7.68 34.08
C ASN A 176 6.70 -9.07 34.55
N GLU A 177 6.51 -10.11 33.73
CA GLU A 177 6.78 -11.51 34.08
C GLU A 177 7.73 -12.15 33.04
N PRO A 178 8.54 -13.15 33.43
CA PRO A 178 9.39 -13.89 32.49
C PRO A 178 8.55 -14.63 31.44
N LEU A 179 8.90 -14.48 30.16
CA LEU A 179 8.21 -15.14 29.06
C LEU A 179 9.05 -16.30 28.53
N ARG A 180 8.51 -17.52 28.55
CA ARG A 180 9.15 -18.67 27.91
C ARG A 180 8.69 -18.74 26.46
N ILE A 181 9.62 -18.57 25.52
CA ILE A 181 9.36 -18.41 24.10
C ILE A 181 9.95 -19.59 23.30
N ASN A 182 9.26 -19.96 22.25
CA ASN A 182 9.69 -20.87 21.20
C ASN A 182 9.38 -20.21 19.85
N LEU A 183 10.41 -19.67 19.21
CA LEU A 183 10.38 -19.12 17.86
C LEU A 183 10.62 -20.25 16.87
N SER A 184 9.70 -20.44 15.94
CA SER A 184 9.76 -21.48 14.91
C SER A 184 9.17 -21.01 13.58
N GLY A 185 9.39 -21.79 12.52
CA GLY A 185 8.89 -21.45 11.17
C GLY A 185 9.82 -20.52 10.40
N GLY A 186 9.28 -19.86 9.35
CA GLY A 186 10.05 -18.96 8.49
C GLY A 186 10.91 -19.65 7.41
N ILE A 187 10.72 -20.94 7.15
CA ILE A 187 11.43 -21.70 6.11
C ILE A 187 10.38 -22.33 5.19
N CYS A 188 10.41 -21.97 3.91
CA CYS A 188 9.48 -22.48 2.88
C CYS A 188 10.25 -22.89 1.62
N GLU A 189 9.54 -23.58 0.72
CA GLU A 189 10.04 -23.93 -0.59
C GLU A 189 10.49 -22.67 -1.35
N GLY A 190 11.75 -22.66 -1.81
CA GLY A 190 12.38 -21.49 -2.46
C GLY A 190 13.12 -20.51 -1.54
N VAL A 191 13.16 -20.76 -0.21
CA VAL A 191 14.03 -20.03 0.73
C VAL A 191 15.03 -21.01 1.35
N LYS A 192 16.33 -20.82 1.10
CA LYS A 192 17.39 -21.67 1.67
C LYS A 192 18.20 -20.90 2.71
N ILE A 193 18.27 -21.43 3.93
CA ILE A 193 19.15 -20.91 4.97
C ILE A 193 20.60 -21.22 4.58
N VAL A 194 21.42 -20.18 4.50
CA VAL A 194 22.87 -20.27 4.24
C VAL A 194 23.64 -20.44 5.54
N SER A 195 23.27 -19.68 6.59
CA SER A 195 23.92 -19.73 7.90
C SER A 195 23.04 -19.13 9.00
N GLY A 196 23.28 -19.54 10.24
CA GLY A 196 22.48 -19.14 11.42
C GLY A 196 21.28 -20.04 11.63
N ASP A 197 20.52 -19.77 12.69
CA ASP A 197 19.27 -20.47 12.99
C ASP A 197 18.13 -19.45 13.02
N GLY A 198 17.02 -19.77 12.36
CA GLY A 198 15.80 -18.96 12.38
C GLY A 198 14.88 -19.33 13.53
N SER A 199 15.21 -20.41 14.25
CA SER A 199 14.48 -20.92 15.40
C SER A 199 15.25 -20.67 16.69
N TRP A 200 14.52 -20.46 17.78
CA TRP A 200 15.11 -20.28 19.10
C TRP A 200 14.10 -20.62 20.19
N SER A 201 14.55 -21.25 21.27
CA SER A 201 13.72 -21.42 22.46
C SER A 201 14.50 -21.07 23.72
N GLY A 202 13.84 -20.32 24.62
CA GLY A 202 14.41 -19.89 25.88
C GLY A 202 13.46 -19.01 26.66
N THR A 203 13.96 -18.38 27.73
CA THR A 203 13.18 -17.46 28.56
C THR A 203 13.73 -16.05 28.39
N ILE A 204 12.86 -15.07 28.19
CA ILE A 204 13.21 -13.64 28.11
C ILE A 204 12.67 -12.93 29.36
N LEU A 205 13.55 -12.30 30.13
CA LEU A 205 13.17 -11.57 31.34
C LEU A 205 12.48 -10.23 31.01
N PRO A 206 11.70 -9.65 31.93
CA PRO A 206 11.11 -8.33 31.76
C PRO A 206 12.13 -7.26 31.34
N GLY A 207 11.87 -6.55 30.25
CA GLY A 207 12.75 -5.53 29.67
C GLY A 207 13.93 -6.07 28.85
N GLU A 208 14.12 -7.40 28.79
CA GLU A 208 15.17 -8.01 28.00
C GLU A 208 14.76 -8.12 26.52
N ARG A 209 15.75 -7.93 25.63
CA ARG A 209 15.61 -8.06 24.17
C ARG A 209 16.50 -9.19 23.67
N HIS A 210 15.91 -10.16 22.98
CA HIS A 210 16.62 -11.27 22.34
C HIS A 210 16.47 -11.22 20.83
N CYS A 211 17.57 -11.39 20.09
CA CYS A 211 17.55 -11.32 18.63
C CYS A 211 18.12 -12.60 18.00
N VAL A 212 17.35 -13.18 17.09
CA VAL A 212 17.70 -14.35 16.29
C VAL A 212 18.01 -13.88 14.87
N THR A 213 19.11 -14.35 14.28
CA THR A 213 19.57 -13.89 12.96
C THR A 213 19.87 -15.09 12.07
N CYS A 214 19.27 -15.11 10.89
CA CYS A 214 19.56 -16.10 9.85
C CYS A 214 19.86 -15.44 8.51
N ASN A 215 20.80 -16.00 7.76
CA ASN A 215 21.10 -15.61 6.40
C ASN A 215 20.38 -16.56 5.46
N VAL A 216 19.61 -16.03 4.52
CA VAL A 216 18.79 -16.79 3.58
C VAL A 216 19.06 -16.38 2.13
N THR A 217 18.86 -17.31 1.21
CA THR A 217 18.77 -17.06 -0.23
C THR A 217 17.32 -17.26 -0.67
N ILE A 218 16.82 -16.38 -1.53
CA ILE A 218 15.42 -16.37 -1.97
C ILE A 218 15.37 -16.57 -3.47
N ASP A 219 14.63 -17.59 -3.92
CA ASP A 219 14.36 -17.82 -5.33
C ASP A 219 13.47 -16.72 -5.92
N ASN A 220 13.66 -16.39 -7.20
CA ASN A 220 12.95 -15.29 -7.88
C ASN A 220 11.42 -15.40 -7.89
N ASN A 221 10.87 -16.59 -7.62
CA ASN A 221 9.42 -16.85 -7.63
C ASN A 221 8.75 -16.64 -6.27
N VAL A 222 9.52 -16.44 -5.20
CA VAL A 222 8.98 -16.19 -3.86
C VAL A 222 8.56 -14.73 -3.77
N LYS A 223 7.26 -14.46 -3.59
CA LYS A 223 6.69 -13.10 -3.49
C LYS A 223 6.69 -12.52 -2.07
N TYR A 224 6.68 -13.38 -1.06
CA TYR A 224 6.67 -12.99 0.35
C TYR A 224 7.62 -13.89 1.15
N LEU A 225 8.39 -13.31 2.06
CA LEU A 225 9.09 -14.03 3.11
C LEU A 225 8.03 -14.61 4.07
N PRO A 226 8.15 -15.89 4.42
CA PRO A 226 7.14 -16.54 5.23
C PRO A 226 7.07 -15.97 6.64
N ALA A 227 5.86 -16.03 7.18
CA ALA A 227 5.59 -15.77 8.58
C ALA A 227 6.45 -16.69 9.47
N GLN A 228 6.96 -16.11 10.55
CA GLN A 228 7.46 -16.88 11.69
C GLN A 228 6.34 -17.06 12.70
N VAL A 229 6.43 -18.11 13.50
CA VAL A 229 5.48 -18.42 14.55
C VAL A 229 6.20 -18.32 15.88
N ILE A 230 5.66 -17.49 16.77
CA ILE A 230 6.13 -17.37 18.15
C ILE A 230 5.11 -18.07 19.02
N GLU A 231 5.53 -19.15 19.65
CA GLU A 231 4.80 -19.71 20.78
C GLU A 231 5.41 -19.18 22.07
N TYR A 232 4.59 -18.68 23.00
CA TYR A 232 5.08 -18.27 24.31
C TYR A 232 4.15 -18.71 25.42
N ILE A 233 4.68 -18.84 26.64
CA ILE A 233 3.91 -19.21 27.83
C ILE A 233 4.02 -18.06 28.83
N ASP A 234 2.87 -17.56 29.26
CA ASP A 234 2.69 -16.57 30.33
C ASP A 234 1.73 -17.08 31.42
N SER A 235 1.36 -16.20 32.36
CA SER A 235 0.38 -16.48 33.41
C SER A 235 -1.02 -16.81 32.87
N ASP A 236 -1.35 -16.36 31.66
CA ASP A 236 -2.59 -16.65 30.93
C ASP A 236 -2.47 -17.91 30.04
N GLY A 237 -1.37 -18.66 30.13
CA GLY A 237 -1.18 -19.95 29.47
C GLY A 237 -0.31 -19.90 28.20
N LYS A 238 -0.51 -20.87 27.31
CA LYS A 238 0.26 -21.01 26.06
C LYS A 238 -0.42 -20.21 24.96
N GLN A 239 0.35 -19.31 24.36
CA GLN A 239 -0.09 -18.39 23.33
C GLN A 239 0.70 -18.58 22.05
N THR A 240 0.09 -18.25 20.91
CA THR A 240 0.72 -18.38 19.60
C THR A 240 0.48 -17.14 18.76
N ILE A 241 1.54 -16.59 18.21
CA ILE A 241 1.47 -15.41 17.38
C ILE A 241 2.10 -15.71 16.02
N ILE A 242 1.40 -15.32 14.97
CA ILE A 242 1.89 -15.40 13.60
C ILE A 242 2.42 -14.03 13.20
N CYS A 243 3.69 -13.99 12.83
CA CYS A 243 4.32 -12.77 12.35
C CYS A 243 3.81 -12.44 10.94
N PRO A 244 3.64 -11.15 10.60
CA PRO A 244 3.23 -10.78 9.26
C PRO A 244 4.27 -11.21 8.20
N GLU A 245 3.77 -11.57 7.03
CA GLU A 245 4.59 -11.86 5.85
C GLU A 245 5.29 -10.59 5.35
N THR A 246 6.53 -10.71 4.88
CA THR A 246 7.31 -9.57 4.35
C THR A 246 7.39 -9.63 2.82
N PRO A 247 6.90 -8.64 2.05
CA PRO A 247 6.97 -8.68 0.59
C PRO A 247 8.41 -8.71 0.07
N THR A 248 8.74 -9.64 -0.83
CA THR A 248 10.12 -9.78 -1.34
C THR A 248 10.51 -8.72 -2.36
N MET A 249 9.54 -8.01 -2.94
CA MET A 249 9.79 -6.90 -3.87
C MET A 249 10.57 -5.75 -3.20
N LEU A 250 10.38 -5.55 -1.90
CA LEU A 250 11.12 -4.57 -1.08
C LEU A 250 12.59 -4.96 -0.86
N ILE A 251 12.98 -6.20 -1.20
CA ILE A 251 14.29 -6.79 -0.89
C ILE A 251 15.16 -6.94 -2.16
N LYS A 252 14.56 -6.87 -3.34
CA LYS A 252 15.28 -7.06 -4.61
C LYS A 252 16.06 -5.78 -4.98
N LYS A 253 17.30 -5.92 -5.45
CA LYS A 253 18.07 -4.78 -5.98
C LYS A 253 17.34 -4.25 -7.20
N LEU A 254 16.79 -3.04 -7.11
CA LEU A 254 16.38 -2.35 -8.33
C LEU A 254 17.66 -1.95 -9.07
N SER A 255 17.76 -2.35 -10.33
CA SER A 255 18.83 -1.85 -11.20
C SER A 255 18.63 -0.37 -11.45
N ALA A 256 19.72 0.40 -11.53
CA ALA A 256 19.68 1.81 -11.95
C ALA A 256 18.90 2.00 -13.26
N ILE A 257 19.00 1.04 -14.17
CA ILE A 257 18.26 1.04 -15.44
C ILE A 257 16.76 0.91 -15.19
N THR A 258 16.34 0.02 -14.28
CA THR A 258 14.93 -0.17 -13.92
C THR A 258 14.36 1.10 -13.29
N VAL A 259 15.10 1.73 -12.38
CA VAL A 259 14.69 2.98 -11.73
C VAL A 259 14.57 4.11 -12.75
N PHE A 260 15.52 4.22 -13.66
CA PHE A 260 15.48 5.20 -14.75
C PHE A 260 14.28 4.98 -15.69
N LEU A 261 14.03 3.75 -16.11
CA LEU A 261 12.90 3.41 -16.98
C LEU A 261 11.55 3.62 -16.27
N ALA A 262 11.46 3.34 -14.98
CA ALA A 262 10.28 3.65 -14.17
C ALA A 262 10.04 5.17 -14.10
N GLY A 263 11.11 5.95 -13.89
CA GLY A 263 11.06 7.40 -13.97
C GLY A 263 10.63 7.91 -15.34
N LEU A 264 11.15 7.32 -16.42
CA LEU A 264 10.77 7.65 -17.79
C LEU A 264 9.27 7.39 -18.05
N ALA A 265 8.78 6.22 -17.64
CA ALA A 265 7.37 5.87 -17.74
C ALA A 265 6.48 6.83 -16.93
N ALA A 266 6.87 7.17 -15.70
CA ALA A 266 6.17 8.14 -14.86
C ALA A 266 6.26 9.58 -15.43
N GLY A 267 7.33 9.88 -16.17
CA GLY A 267 7.53 11.13 -16.90
C GLY A 267 6.50 11.32 -18.01
N VAL A 268 6.19 10.25 -18.75
CA VAL A 268 5.20 10.19 -19.84
C VAL A 268 3.80 9.91 -19.28
N ASN A 269 3.29 10.84 -18.48
CA ASN A 269 1.93 10.78 -17.97
C ASN A 269 1.02 11.84 -18.61
N PRO A 270 -0.30 11.74 -18.43
CA PRO A 270 -1.23 12.71 -19.00
C PRO A 270 -0.96 14.16 -18.54
N CYS A 271 -0.44 14.31 -17.32
CA CYS A 271 -0.06 15.59 -16.70
C CYS A 271 1.07 16.29 -17.49
N LEU A 272 1.89 15.56 -18.25
CA LEU A 272 2.89 16.10 -19.17
C LEU A 272 2.27 16.94 -20.30
N LEU A 273 1.07 16.60 -20.77
CA LEU A 273 0.43 17.30 -21.89
C LEU A 273 0.10 18.75 -21.52
N ALA A 274 -0.33 19.01 -20.28
CA ALA A 274 -0.56 20.36 -19.78
C ALA A 274 0.73 21.20 -19.78
N ILE A 275 1.86 20.58 -19.42
CA ILE A 275 3.17 21.23 -19.44
C ILE A 275 3.61 21.52 -20.88
N MET A 276 3.36 20.61 -21.83
CA MET A 276 3.63 20.88 -23.25
C MET A 276 2.86 22.09 -23.76
N VAL A 277 1.57 22.23 -23.39
CA VAL A 277 0.75 23.39 -23.77
C VAL A 277 1.36 24.68 -23.21
N PHE A 278 1.82 24.64 -21.97
CA PHE A 278 2.47 25.77 -21.33
C PHE A 278 3.72 26.20 -22.10
N ILE A 279 4.65 25.26 -22.34
CA ILE A 279 5.91 25.54 -23.04
C ILE A 279 5.63 26.04 -24.46
N ALA A 280 4.68 25.44 -25.18
CA ALA A 280 4.29 25.89 -26.53
C ALA A 280 3.75 27.33 -26.51
N THR A 281 2.86 27.66 -25.57
CA THR A 281 2.24 29.00 -25.46
C THR A 281 3.24 30.06 -25.00
N ALA A 282 4.12 29.72 -24.06
CA ALA A 282 5.18 30.59 -23.56
C ALA A 282 6.22 30.89 -24.65
N THR A 283 6.51 29.90 -25.50
CA THR A 283 7.43 30.05 -26.64
C THR A 283 6.80 30.92 -27.73
N LEU A 284 5.54 30.68 -28.11
CA LEU A 284 4.80 31.50 -29.09
C LEU A 284 4.68 32.97 -28.69
N SER A 285 4.62 33.25 -27.39
CA SER A 285 4.49 34.61 -26.86
C SER A 285 5.81 35.38 -26.82
N SER A 286 6.93 34.75 -27.21
CA SER A 286 8.27 35.30 -27.09
C SER A 286 9.01 35.29 -28.42
N LYS A 287 9.43 36.46 -28.90
CA LYS A 287 10.31 36.63 -30.07
C LYS A 287 11.80 36.37 -29.73
N GLY A 288 12.07 35.41 -28.85
CA GLY A 288 13.42 35.16 -28.33
C GLY A 288 14.29 34.32 -29.27
N SER A 289 15.61 34.41 -29.13
CA SER A 289 16.55 33.51 -29.82
C SER A 289 16.37 32.05 -29.35
N HIS A 290 16.85 31.08 -30.13
CA HIS A 290 16.81 29.66 -29.73
C HIS A 290 17.42 29.40 -28.34
N GLY A 291 18.45 30.17 -27.95
CA GLY A 291 19.07 30.11 -26.63
C GLY A 291 18.17 30.61 -25.50
N GLU A 292 17.37 31.65 -25.73
CA GLU A 292 16.41 32.15 -24.73
C GLU A 292 15.24 31.20 -24.50
N ILE A 293 14.88 30.40 -25.49
CA ILE A 293 13.85 29.36 -25.32
C ILE A 293 14.44 28.20 -24.51
N LEU A 294 15.68 27.81 -24.82
CA LEU A 294 16.38 26.74 -24.12
C LEU A 294 16.61 27.07 -22.63
N ILE A 295 17.04 28.29 -22.30
CA ILE A 295 17.26 28.70 -20.89
C ILE A 295 15.95 28.66 -20.07
N ARG A 296 14.80 28.97 -20.68
CA ARG A 296 13.49 28.89 -20.02
C ARG A 296 13.07 27.46 -19.73
N ILE A 297 13.28 26.56 -20.69
CA ILE A 297 13.00 25.13 -20.52
C ILE A 297 13.91 24.55 -19.43
N LEU A 298 15.20 24.87 -19.45
CA LEU A 298 16.16 24.46 -18.42
C LEU A 298 15.77 24.98 -17.02
N SER A 299 15.39 26.26 -16.92
CA SER A 299 14.93 26.86 -15.66
C SER A 299 13.68 26.17 -15.12
N PHE A 300 12.72 25.84 -15.99
CA PHE A 300 11.52 25.09 -15.62
C PHE A 300 11.85 23.67 -15.15
N CYS A 301 12.73 22.96 -15.86
CA CYS A 301 13.17 21.62 -15.47
C CYS A 301 13.95 21.64 -14.15
N ALA A 302 14.76 22.68 -13.89
CA ALA A 302 15.45 22.85 -12.62
C ALA A 302 14.46 23.03 -11.46
N GLY A 303 13.39 23.80 -11.65
CA GLY A 303 12.31 23.92 -10.66
C GLY A 303 11.65 22.56 -10.38
N LEU A 304 11.30 21.80 -11.43
CA LEU A 304 10.77 20.44 -11.28
C LEU A 304 11.70 19.51 -10.51
N LEU A 305 12.99 19.53 -10.83
CA LEU A 305 14.00 18.71 -10.15
C LEU A 305 14.06 19.03 -8.66
N VAL A 306 14.10 20.33 -8.31
CA VAL A 306 14.20 20.79 -6.91
C VAL A 306 12.98 20.34 -6.11
N VAL A 307 11.76 20.54 -6.60
CA VAL A 307 10.57 20.11 -5.85
C VAL A 307 10.48 18.59 -5.71
N TYR A 308 10.91 17.82 -6.72
CA TYR A 308 10.94 16.37 -6.60
C TYR A 308 11.98 15.89 -5.58
N ILE A 309 13.18 16.45 -5.56
CA ILE A 309 14.17 16.13 -4.53
C ILE A 309 13.64 16.48 -3.14
N LEU A 310 13.07 17.67 -2.95
CA LEU A 310 12.50 18.10 -1.66
C LEU A 310 11.37 17.18 -1.20
N MET A 311 10.48 16.80 -2.12
CA MET A 311 9.38 15.89 -1.80
C MET A 311 9.89 14.47 -1.51
N GLY A 312 10.89 13.96 -2.22
CA GLY A 312 11.50 12.66 -1.93
C GLY A 312 12.10 12.58 -0.55
N ILE A 313 12.89 13.58 -0.17
CA ILE A 313 13.44 13.67 1.19
C ILE A 313 12.31 13.80 2.21
N GLY A 314 11.30 14.64 1.94
CA GLY A 314 10.14 14.81 2.83
C GLY A 314 9.35 13.51 3.04
N PHE A 315 9.06 12.75 1.99
CA PHE A 315 8.35 11.47 2.09
C PHE A 315 9.14 10.44 2.91
N LEU A 316 10.46 10.35 2.73
CA LEU A 316 11.31 9.45 3.50
C LEU A 316 11.20 9.73 5.01
N THR A 317 11.31 10.99 5.42
CA THR A 317 11.21 11.37 6.84
C THR A 317 9.80 11.13 7.42
N LEU A 318 8.74 11.35 6.64
CA LEU A 318 7.37 11.11 7.12
C LEU A 318 7.04 9.62 7.28
N LEU A 319 7.56 8.76 6.39
CA LEU A 319 7.30 7.31 6.45
C LEU A 319 7.97 6.64 7.66
N GLU A 320 9.17 7.11 8.06
CA GLU A 320 9.86 6.58 9.25
C GLU A 320 9.19 6.99 10.57
N TYR A 321 8.58 8.17 10.61
CA TYR A 321 8.06 8.74 11.87
C TYR A 321 6.62 8.33 12.18
N ILE A 322 5.80 8.04 11.15
CA ILE A 322 4.37 7.76 11.33
C ILE A 322 3.95 6.53 10.50
N PRO A 323 3.91 5.32 11.09
CA PRO A 323 3.51 4.09 10.38
C PRO A 323 2.07 4.11 9.85
N SER A 324 1.17 4.91 10.45
CA SER A 324 -0.23 5.08 10.00
C SER A 324 -0.39 6.05 8.81
N PHE A 325 0.69 6.66 8.33
CA PHE A 325 0.64 7.71 7.30
C PHE A 325 0.55 7.15 5.88
N GLU A 326 1.00 5.92 5.65
CA GLU A 326 0.95 5.25 4.34
C GLU A 326 -0.49 5.11 3.84
N GLU A 327 -1.39 4.59 4.68
CA GLU A 327 -2.81 4.40 4.35
C GLU A 327 -3.53 5.72 4.11
N MET A 328 -3.17 6.77 4.87
CA MET A 328 -3.73 8.10 4.67
C MET A 328 -3.27 8.71 3.33
N ILE A 329 -1.98 8.58 2.98
CA ILE A 329 -1.46 9.04 1.69
C ILE A 329 -2.10 8.25 0.55
N ARG A 330 -2.18 6.92 0.66
CA ARG A 330 -2.77 6.04 -0.35
C ARG A 330 -4.22 6.43 -0.61
N THR A 331 -5.01 6.58 0.46
CA THR A 331 -6.40 7.04 0.37
C THR A 331 -6.51 8.44 -0.24
N ALA A 332 -5.67 9.38 0.20
CA ALA A 332 -5.64 10.73 -0.36
C ALA A 332 -5.29 10.74 -1.85
N LEU A 333 -4.33 9.93 -2.28
CA LEU A 333 -3.94 9.77 -3.69
C LEU A 333 -5.09 9.18 -4.51
N ILE A 334 -5.77 8.14 -4.02
CA ILE A 334 -6.95 7.56 -4.69
C ILE A 334 -8.04 8.63 -4.88
N VAL A 335 -8.37 9.38 -3.83
CA VAL A 335 -9.38 10.44 -3.87
C VAL A 335 -8.97 11.55 -4.84
N ILE A 336 -7.73 12.04 -4.76
CA ILE A 336 -7.24 13.11 -5.64
C ILE A 336 -7.23 12.65 -7.10
N LEU A 337 -6.70 11.45 -7.40
CA LEU A 337 -6.67 10.91 -8.76
C LEU A 337 -8.07 10.66 -9.31
N GLY A 338 -9.00 10.18 -8.48
CA GLY A 338 -10.41 10.00 -8.85
C GLY A 338 -11.09 11.32 -9.17
N LEU A 339 -10.89 12.36 -8.35
CA LEU A 339 -11.42 13.70 -8.58
C LEU A 339 -10.82 14.34 -9.84
N LEU A 340 -9.51 14.21 -10.06
CA LEU A 340 -8.86 14.71 -11.29
C LEU A 340 -9.37 13.97 -12.53
N SER A 341 -9.55 12.65 -12.45
CA SER A 341 -10.16 11.86 -13.52
C SER A 341 -11.57 12.36 -13.87
N LEU A 342 -12.41 12.57 -12.86
CA LEU A 342 -13.76 13.12 -13.02
C LEU A 342 -13.75 14.50 -13.67
N TRP A 343 -12.85 15.36 -13.21
CA TRP A 343 -12.67 16.71 -13.75
C TRP A 343 -12.31 16.67 -15.23
N GLU A 344 -11.40 15.79 -15.65
CA GLU A 344 -10.99 15.64 -17.04
C GLU A 344 -12.12 15.11 -17.94
N PHE A 345 -12.94 14.17 -17.45
CA PHE A 345 -14.13 13.73 -18.18
C PHE A 345 -15.19 14.83 -18.30
N TYR A 346 -15.41 15.60 -17.24
CA TYR A 346 -16.31 16.74 -17.25
C TYR A 346 -15.83 17.82 -18.22
N ASP A 347 -14.54 18.18 -18.17
CA ASP A 347 -13.93 19.19 -19.04
C ASP A 347 -13.89 18.71 -20.51
N ALA A 348 -13.70 17.40 -20.76
CA ALA A 348 -13.84 16.82 -22.09
C ALA A 348 -15.28 16.98 -22.63
N TYR A 349 -16.29 16.71 -21.80
CA TYR A 349 -17.69 16.85 -22.16
C TYR A 349 -18.08 18.31 -22.41
N GLU A 350 -17.67 19.24 -21.53
CA GLU A 350 -17.95 20.67 -21.67
C GLU A 350 -17.29 21.23 -22.94
N THR A 351 -16.02 20.88 -23.19
CA THR A 351 -15.28 21.29 -24.40
C THR A 351 -15.92 20.75 -25.68
N TYR A 352 -16.47 19.53 -25.65
CA TYR A 352 -17.19 18.96 -26.78
C TYR A 352 -18.54 19.66 -27.03
N LYS A 353 -19.28 20.00 -25.97
CA LYS A 353 -20.65 20.53 -26.07
C LYS A 353 -20.72 22.03 -26.36
N TYR A 354 -19.86 22.84 -25.73
CA TYR A 354 -19.92 24.30 -25.79
C TYR A 354 -18.74 24.93 -26.53
N GLY A 355 -17.80 24.12 -27.03
CA GLY A 355 -16.57 24.62 -27.61
C GLY A 355 -15.58 25.12 -26.55
N SER A 356 -14.43 25.56 -27.03
CA SER A 356 -13.27 25.85 -26.18
C SER A 356 -13.41 27.16 -25.39
N ARG A 357 -13.34 27.10 -24.06
CA ARG A 357 -12.95 28.28 -23.25
C ARG A 357 -11.45 28.54 -23.38
N ASP A 358 -11.06 29.82 -23.42
CA ASP A 358 -9.65 30.21 -23.25
C ASP A 358 -9.17 29.65 -21.90
N SER A 359 -7.97 29.07 -21.87
CA SER A 359 -7.41 28.51 -20.64
C SER A 359 -7.29 29.61 -19.59
N VAL A 360 -7.76 29.36 -18.37
CA VAL A 360 -7.58 30.23 -17.18
C VAL A 360 -6.12 30.66 -17.05
N PHE A 361 -5.20 29.78 -17.43
CA PHE A 361 -3.77 30.01 -17.47
C PHE A 361 -3.35 31.07 -18.51
N LYS A 362 -3.98 31.09 -19.69
CA LYS A 362 -3.75 32.07 -20.75
C LYS A 362 -4.24 33.47 -20.32
N GLN A 363 -5.33 33.52 -19.55
CA GLN A 363 -5.85 34.75 -18.97
C GLN A 363 -4.93 35.26 -17.84
N PHE A 364 -4.43 34.37 -16.98
CA PHE A 364 -3.44 34.66 -15.95
C PHE A 364 -2.11 35.17 -16.55
N LEU A 365 -1.57 34.48 -17.56
CA LEU A 365 -0.35 34.89 -18.28
C LEU A 365 -0.49 36.27 -18.94
N ARG A 366 -1.65 36.59 -19.52
CA ARG A 366 -1.88 37.92 -20.13
C ARG A 366 -1.82 39.04 -19.09
N LYS A 367 -2.29 38.78 -17.87
CA LYS A 367 -2.25 39.75 -16.74
C LYS A 367 -0.84 39.93 -16.18
N PHE A 368 -0.03 38.87 -16.17
CA PHE A 368 1.36 38.88 -15.67
C PHE A 368 2.45 39.07 -16.74
N LYS A 369 2.06 39.30 -18.00
CA LYS A 369 2.95 39.43 -19.16
C LYS A 369 4.14 40.39 -18.98
N PRO A 370 3.98 41.62 -18.43
CA PRO A 370 5.11 42.54 -18.27
C PRO A 370 6.13 42.07 -17.22
N PHE A 371 5.66 41.41 -16.16
CA PHE A 371 6.53 40.85 -15.11
C PHE A 371 7.25 39.58 -15.59
N TYR A 372 6.53 38.71 -16.30
CA TYR A 372 7.07 37.47 -16.86
C TYR A 372 8.20 37.71 -17.86
N ASN A 373 8.09 38.71 -18.74
CA ASN A 373 9.14 39.02 -19.71
C ASN A 373 10.43 39.53 -19.04
N LYS A 374 10.31 40.29 -17.94
CA LYS A 374 11.46 40.85 -17.22
C LYS A 374 12.18 39.79 -16.37
N PHE A 375 11.45 38.85 -15.78
CA PHE A 375 11.98 37.80 -14.89
C PHE A 375 11.74 36.39 -15.43
N HIS A 376 11.94 36.18 -16.73
CA HIS A 376 11.56 34.92 -17.39
C HIS A 376 12.27 33.68 -16.81
N VAL A 377 13.54 33.78 -16.39
CA VAL A 377 14.27 32.66 -15.76
C VAL A 377 13.61 32.23 -14.44
N ILE A 378 13.44 33.19 -13.51
CA ILE A 378 12.85 32.95 -12.19
C ILE A 378 11.38 32.52 -12.31
N ALA A 379 10.62 33.16 -13.20
CA ALA A 379 9.22 32.82 -13.43
C ALA A 379 9.05 31.38 -13.93
N ASN A 380 9.89 30.93 -14.87
CA ASN A 380 9.85 29.56 -15.34
C ASN A 380 10.33 28.55 -14.28
N PHE A 381 11.29 28.91 -13.44
CA PHE A 381 11.69 28.10 -12.29
C PHE A 381 10.53 27.90 -11.30
N ILE A 382 9.84 28.97 -10.90
CA ILE A 382 8.68 28.91 -9.99
C ILE A 382 7.54 28.11 -10.62
N LEU A 383 7.29 28.30 -11.92
CA LEU A 383 6.32 27.48 -12.64
C LEU A 383 6.71 25.99 -12.60
N GLY A 384 8.00 25.67 -12.76
CA GLY A 384 8.51 24.32 -12.58
C GLY A 384 8.15 23.73 -11.21
N LEU A 385 8.35 24.49 -10.13
CA LEU A 385 7.97 24.07 -8.77
C LEU A 385 6.45 23.78 -8.67
N VAL A 386 5.62 24.72 -9.12
CA VAL A 386 4.15 24.62 -9.02
C VAL A 386 3.62 23.44 -9.86
N PHE A 387 4.07 23.32 -11.11
CA PHE A 387 3.67 22.21 -11.97
C PHE A 387 4.21 20.87 -11.47
N GLY A 388 5.36 20.86 -10.81
CA GLY A 388 5.87 19.68 -10.11
C GLY A 388 4.90 19.19 -9.05
N LEU A 389 4.46 20.08 -8.16
CA LEU A 389 3.44 19.76 -7.13
C LEU A 389 2.14 19.24 -7.73
N ILE A 390 1.67 19.86 -8.82
CA ILE A 390 0.45 19.42 -9.52
C ILE A 390 0.62 18.02 -10.14
N LYS A 391 1.83 17.71 -10.64
CA LYS A 391 2.17 16.42 -11.25
C LYS A 391 2.43 15.32 -10.20
N MET A 392 2.64 15.67 -8.93
CA MET A 392 2.99 14.69 -7.88
C MET A 392 1.99 13.54 -7.74
N PRO A 393 0.66 13.72 -7.75
CA PRO A 393 -0.26 12.57 -7.64
C PRO A 393 -0.10 11.58 -8.79
N CYS A 394 0.25 12.06 -10.00
CA CYS A 394 0.43 11.25 -11.20
C CYS A 394 1.76 10.45 -11.21
N VAL A 395 2.71 10.80 -10.33
CA VAL A 395 4.08 10.24 -10.28
C VAL A 395 4.37 9.59 -8.92
N GLY A 396 3.65 10.00 -7.88
CA GLY A 396 3.93 9.75 -6.47
C GLY A 396 3.81 8.28 -6.06
N GLY A 397 2.95 7.49 -6.70
CA GLY A 397 2.84 6.06 -6.41
C GLY A 397 4.10 5.28 -6.71
N ILE A 398 4.57 5.42 -7.95
CA ILE A 398 5.82 4.82 -8.40
C ILE A 398 6.99 5.35 -7.54
N TYR A 399 6.93 6.62 -7.17
CA TYR A 399 7.92 7.26 -6.32
C TYR A 399 8.00 6.64 -4.92
N ILE A 400 6.85 6.48 -4.24
CA ILE A 400 6.76 5.87 -2.91
C ILE A 400 7.17 4.39 -2.96
N ALA A 401 6.75 3.64 -3.99
CA ALA A 401 7.13 2.24 -4.15
C ALA A 401 8.66 2.05 -4.26
N ILE A 402 9.33 2.94 -5.02
CA ILE A 402 10.79 2.92 -5.18
C ILE A 402 11.49 3.34 -3.89
N LEU A 403 11.02 4.40 -3.21
CA LEU A 403 11.57 4.85 -1.93
C LEU A 403 11.41 3.78 -0.83
N GLY A 404 10.23 3.16 -0.76
CA GLY A 404 9.93 2.06 0.15
C GLY A 404 10.91 0.91 -0.01
N ALA A 405 11.14 0.45 -1.24
CA ALA A 405 12.10 -0.63 -1.52
C ALA A 405 13.56 -0.28 -1.13
N MET A 406 13.92 1.01 -1.07
CA MET A 406 15.30 1.42 -0.74
C MET A 406 15.53 1.68 0.75
N ILE A 407 14.52 2.13 1.51
CA ILE A 407 14.62 2.27 2.96
C ILE A 407 15.08 0.95 3.60
N TYR A 408 14.58 -0.19 3.09
CA TYR A 408 14.99 -1.51 3.56
C TYR A 408 16.48 -1.83 3.36
N THR A 409 17.14 -1.17 2.41
CA THR A 409 18.55 -1.44 2.10
C THR A 409 19.54 -0.61 2.92
N LYS A 410 19.09 0.36 3.73
CA LYS A 410 19.88 1.22 4.65
C LYS A 410 21.14 1.90 4.08
N ASP A 411 21.34 1.92 2.77
CA ASP A 411 22.44 2.64 2.11
C ASP A 411 21.98 4.05 1.68
N THR A 412 22.26 5.04 2.53
CA THR A 412 21.89 6.45 2.33
C THR A 412 22.56 7.08 1.10
N GLY A 413 23.78 6.65 0.75
CA GLY A 413 24.52 7.17 -0.40
C GLY A 413 23.92 6.67 -1.73
N SER A 414 23.53 5.40 -1.74
CA SER A 414 22.79 4.79 -2.85
C SER A 414 21.38 5.39 -3.00
N LEU A 415 20.67 5.67 -1.90
CA LEU A 415 19.32 6.23 -1.93
C LEU A 415 19.23 7.57 -2.69
N LEU A 416 20.12 8.53 -2.38
CA LEU A 416 20.14 9.83 -3.07
C LEU A 416 20.48 9.67 -4.57
N ALA A 417 21.40 8.78 -4.91
CA ALA A 417 21.78 8.51 -6.29
C ALA A 417 20.60 7.94 -7.11
N TYR A 418 19.87 6.98 -6.55
CA TYR A 418 18.68 6.44 -7.21
C TYR A 418 17.55 7.46 -7.33
N LEU A 419 17.37 8.32 -6.32
CA LEU A 419 16.40 9.42 -6.38
C LEU A 419 16.69 10.35 -7.57
N LEU A 420 17.97 10.69 -7.76
CA LEU A 420 18.42 11.50 -8.89
C LEU A 420 18.21 10.76 -10.22
N ILE A 421 18.55 9.48 -10.30
CA ILE A 421 18.36 8.66 -11.51
C ILE A 421 16.87 8.60 -11.90
N TYR A 422 15.99 8.37 -10.95
CA TYR A 422 14.54 8.39 -11.17
C TYR A 422 14.08 9.76 -11.69
N ASN A 423 14.46 10.84 -11.01
CA ASN A 423 14.07 12.19 -11.36
C ASN A 423 14.59 12.61 -12.75
N MET A 424 15.78 12.15 -13.15
CA MET A 424 16.30 12.33 -14.50
C MET A 424 15.43 11.62 -15.54
N GLY A 425 14.98 10.39 -15.25
CA GLY A 425 14.01 9.68 -16.08
C GLY A 425 12.70 10.48 -16.24
N VAL A 426 12.16 11.03 -15.15
CA VAL A 426 10.90 11.81 -15.17
C VAL A 426 11.02 13.10 -15.99
N ILE A 427 12.17 13.78 -15.95
CA ILE A 427 12.42 15.04 -16.64
C ILE A 427 12.77 14.82 -18.13
N LEU A 428 13.33 13.67 -18.49
CA LEU A 428 13.83 13.42 -19.84
C LEU A 428 12.78 13.63 -20.96
N PRO A 429 11.53 13.14 -20.87
CA PRO A 429 10.52 13.38 -21.89
C PRO A 429 10.26 14.87 -22.11
N LEU A 430 10.25 15.64 -21.02
CA LEU A 430 10.01 17.08 -21.07
C LEU A 430 11.17 17.82 -21.76
N LEU A 431 12.41 17.46 -21.43
CA LEU A 431 13.60 18.03 -22.04
C LEU A 431 13.65 17.69 -23.53
N PHE A 432 13.30 16.46 -23.90
CA PHE A 432 13.20 16.02 -25.30
C PHE A 432 12.18 16.84 -26.10
N ILE A 433 10.97 17.05 -25.57
CA ILE A 433 9.95 17.88 -26.23
C ILE A 433 10.41 19.34 -26.34
N GLY A 434 11.01 19.88 -25.27
CA GLY A 434 11.56 21.22 -25.29
C GLY A 434 12.61 21.41 -26.38
N LEU A 435 13.50 20.43 -26.55
CA LEU A 435 14.53 20.43 -27.59
C LEU A 435 13.93 20.35 -29.00
N ILE A 436 12.89 19.55 -29.21
CA ILE A 436 12.20 19.48 -30.51
C ILE A 436 11.59 20.83 -30.89
N ILE A 437 11.03 21.56 -29.91
CA ILE A 437 10.47 22.89 -30.12
C ILE A 437 11.57 23.90 -30.44
N THR A 438 12.73 23.83 -29.77
CA THR A 438 13.85 24.73 -30.07
C THR A 438 14.49 24.44 -31.43
N LEU A 439 14.51 23.19 -31.92
CA LEU A 439 15.13 22.81 -33.19
C LEU A 439 14.28 23.07 -34.44
N GLY A 440 13.09 23.68 -34.31
CA GLY A 440 12.37 24.24 -35.46
C GLY A 440 11.03 23.59 -35.81
N MET A 441 10.44 22.77 -34.93
CA MET A 441 9.01 22.49 -35.07
C MET A 441 8.20 23.76 -34.80
N LYS A 442 7.53 24.27 -35.84
CA LYS A 442 6.54 25.35 -35.73
C LYS A 442 5.57 25.05 -34.58
N PRO A 443 5.58 25.82 -33.47
CA PRO A 443 4.72 25.58 -32.31
C PRO A 443 3.23 25.54 -32.68
N GLU A 444 2.87 26.19 -33.79
CA GLU A 444 1.53 26.20 -34.36
C GLU A 444 1.04 24.80 -34.76
N LYS A 445 1.91 23.93 -35.28
CA LYS A 445 1.51 22.54 -35.62
C LYS A 445 1.20 21.72 -34.38
N VAL A 446 1.92 21.96 -33.29
CA VAL A 446 1.68 21.29 -32.00
C VAL A 446 0.38 21.80 -31.37
N ASP A 447 0.13 23.12 -31.46
CA ASP A 447 -1.11 23.75 -31.03
C ASP A 447 -2.32 23.25 -31.83
N GLU A 448 -2.18 23.11 -33.14
CA GLU A 448 -3.21 22.60 -34.05
C GLU A 448 -3.51 21.10 -33.82
N PHE A 449 -2.48 20.26 -33.71
CA PHE A 449 -2.65 18.84 -33.39
C PHE A 449 -3.42 18.66 -32.07
N ARG A 450 -3.07 19.45 -31.06
CA ARG A 450 -3.74 19.47 -29.76
C ARG A 450 -5.17 19.97 -29.88
N HIS A 451 -5.43 21.07 -30.58
CA HIS A 451 -6.78 21.59 -30.78
C HIS A 451 -7.69 20.56 -31.45
N LYS A 452 -7.17 19.86 -32.48
CA LYS A 452 -7.88 18.82 -33.21
C LYS A 452 -8.18 17.58 -32.35
N HIS A 453 -7.28 17.20 -31.45
CA HIS A 453 -7.42 16.00 -30.61
C HIS A 453 -7.77 16.31 -29.15
N ARG A 454 -8.13 17.55 -28.81
CA ARG A 454 -8.26 18.01 -27.42
C ARG A 454 -9.20 17.17 -26.57
N VAL A 455 -10.38 16.85 -27.11
CA VAL A 455 -11.37 16.01 -26.42
C VAL A 455 -10.84 14.60 -26.22
N LYS A 456 -10.19 14.01 -27.25
CA LYS A 456 -9.59 12.67 -27.17
C LYS A 456 -8.46 12.63 -26.14
N ILE A 457 -7.65 13.68 -26.07
CA ILE A 457 -6.58 13.84 -25.10
C ILE A 457 -7.15 13.87 -23.68
N LYS A 458 -8.15 14.72 -23.39
CA LYS A 458 -8.78 14.81 -22.06
C LYS A 458 -9.43 13.49 -21.63
N VAL A 459 -10.14 12.82 -22.55
CA VAL A 459 -10.74 11.49 -22.28
C VAL A 459 -9.65 10.46 -21.98
N PHE A 460 -8.57 10.43 -22.77
CA PHE A 460 -7.44 9.53 -22.53
C PHE A 460 -6.77 9.80 -21.18
N THR A 461 -6.56 11.08 -20.83
CA THR A 461 -6.06 11.52 -19.52
C THR A 461 -6.94 11.01 -18.38
N GLY A 462 -8.26 11.20 -18.47
CA GLY A 462 -9.21 10.70 -17.48
C GLY A 462 -9.16 9.18 -17.32
N ILE A 463 -9.09 8.42 -18.41
CA ILE A 463 -8.97 6.95 -18.37
C ILE A 463 -7.69 6.52 -17.65
N VAL A 464 -6.55 7.12 -17.98
CA VAL A 464 -5.27 6.76 -17.35
C VAL A 464 -5.27 7.09 -15.85
N LEU A 465 -5.83 8.24 -15.46
CA LEU A 465 -5.95 8.60 -14.04
C LEU A 465 -6.88 7.65 -13.28
N ALA A 466 -8.00 7.23 -13.89
CA ALA A 466 -8.91 6.24 -13.31
C ALA A 466 -8.24 4.86 -13.14
N LEU A 467 -7.44 4.43 -14.12
CA LEU A 467 -6.68 3.18 -14.05
C LEU A 467 -5.62 3.23 -12.94
N LEU A 468 -4.91 4.36 -12.79
CA LEU A 468 -3.96 4.56 -11.70
C LEU A 468 -4.67 4.51 -10.34
N ALA A 469 -5.77 5.25 -10.16
CA ALA A 469 -6.56 5.19 -8.92
C ALA A 469 -7.06 3.76 -8.60
N SER A 470 -7.49 3.03 -9.64
CA SER A 470 -7.92 1.63 -9.49
C SER A 470 -6.78 0.70 -9.10
N ALA A 471 -5.58 0.91 -9.65
CA ALA A 471 -4.41 0.11 -9.30
C ALA A 471 -4.00 0.28 -7.84
N PHE A 472 -4.06 1.52 -7.32
CA PHE A 472 -3.88 1.78 -5.88
C PHE A 472 -4.97 1.16 -5.02
N LEU A 473 -6.23 1.24 -5.46
CA LEU A 473 -7.36 0.66 -4.73
C LEU A 473 -7.25 -0.87 -4.61
N LEU A 474 -6.76 -1.53 -5.65
CA LEU A 474 -6.57 -2.99 -5.71
C LEU A 474 -5.25 -3.45 -5.06
N GLY A 475 -4.42 -2.54 -4.55
CA GLY A 475 -3.14 -2.86 -3.92
C GLY A 475 -2.05 -3.36 -4.88
N TYR A 476 -2.19 -3.07 -6.19
CA TYR A 476 -1.14 -3.38 -7.18
C TYR A 476 0.00 -2.36 -7.18
N LEU A 477 -0.26 -1.15 -6.67
CA LEU A 477 0.66 -0.02 -6.45
C LEU A 477 0.42 0.51 -5.04
#